data_AF-A0A8T4BJ16-F1
#
_entry.id   AF-A0A8T4BJ16-F1
#
_cell.length_a   1.000
_cell.length_b   1.000
_cell.length_c   1.000
_cell.angle_alpha   90.00
_cell.angle_beta   90.00
_cell.angle_gamma   90.00
#
_symmetry.space_group_name_H-M   'P 1'
#
loop_
_entity.id
_entity.type
_entity.pdbx_description
1 polymer ?
#
loop_
_entity_poly.entity_id
_entity_poly.type
_entity_poly.pdbx_seq_one_letter_code
_entity_poly.pdbx_strand_id
1 'polypeptide(L)' 'MSKPSDLGSLKIGSYILLPHSDQPSGEPCRIVE' A
#
# COMPACT_ATOMS: atom_id res chain seq x y z
N MET A 1 5.53 5.69 14.61
CA MET A 1 4.26 5.08 14.15
C MET A 1 3.83 5.81 12.89
N SER A 2 3.97 5.17 11.72
CA SER A 2 3.43 5.71 10.47
C SER A 2 1.92 5.80 10.64
N LYS A 3 1.36 7.00 10.48
CA LYS A 3 -0.09 7.18 10.43
C LYS A 3 -0.64 6.28 9.31
N PRO A 4 -1.81 5.64 9.48
CA PRO A 4 -2.46 4.98 8.36
C PRO A 4 -2.60 6.04 7.26
N SER A 5 -2.03 5.76 6.08
CA SER A 5 -2.14 6.66 4.94
C SER A 5 -3.62 6.96 4.75
N ASP A 6 -4.01 8.22 4.89
CA ASP A 6 -5.38 8.66 4.67
C ASP A 6 -5.83 8.10 3.32
N LEU A 7 -6.91 7.31 3.30
CA LEU A 7 -7.33 6.61 2.08
C LEU A 7 -7.59 7.60 0.93
N GLY A 8 -7.99 8.84 1.24
CA GLY A 8 -8.16 9.93 0.26
C GLY A 8 -6.87 10.51 -0.31
N SER A 9 -5.69 10.14 0.23
CA SER A 9 -4.36 10.54 -0.27
C SER A 9 -3.73 9.49 -1.18
N LEU A 10 -4.28 8.26 -1.23
CA LEU A 10 -3.83 7.22 -2.16
C LEU A 10 -4.17 7.66 -3.59
N LYS A 11 -3.16 7.64 -4.46
CA LYS A 11 -3.30 7.94 -5.88
C LYS A 11 -2.82 6.75 -6.70
N ILE A 12 -3.36 6.60 -7.91
CA ILE A 12 -2.80 5.69 -8.90
C ILE A 12 -1.31 6.02 -9.08
N GLY A 13 -0.48 4.99 -9.03
CA GLY A 13 0.97 5.07 -9.07
C GLY A 13 1.65 5.15 -7.71
N SER A 14 0.92 5.42 -6.61
CA SER A 14 1.46 5.31 -5.25
C SER A 14 1.69 3.85 -4.85
N TYR A 15 2.54 3.65 -3.85
CA TYR A 15 2.88 2.34 -3.33
C TYR A 15 2.30 2.16 -1.92
N ILE A 16 1.76 0.98 -1.64
CA ILE A 16 1.16 0.62 -0.36
C ILE A 16 1.67 -0.71 0.15
N LEU A 17 1.80 -0.81 1.46
CA LEU A 17 2.01 -2.09 2.12
C LEU A 17 0.65 -2.66 2.47
N LEU A 18 0.29 -3.78 1.86
CA LEU A 18 -0.93 -4.50 2.20
C LEU A 18 -0.70 -5.21 3.54
N PRO A 19 -1.63 -5.09 4.51
CA PRO A 19 -1.50 -5.78 5.79
C PRO A 19 -1.61 -7.29 5.54
N HIS A 20 -0.50 -8.02 5.68
CA HIS A 20 -0.45 -9.48 5.84
C HIS A 20 -1.30 -10.31 4.85
N SER A 21 -1.40 -9.92 3.58
CA SER A 21 -2.02 -10.74 2.53
C SER A 21 -0.96 -11.38 1.64
N ASP A 22 -0.90 -12.72 1.70
CA ASP A 22 -0.44 -13.74 0.73
C ASP A 22 0.89 -13.60 -0.03
N GLN A 23 1.49 -12.41 -0.09
CA GLN A 23 2.72 -12.16 -0.81
C GLN A 23 3.92 -12.34 0.13
N PRO A 24 4.76 -13.37 -0.06
CA PRO A 24 5.84 -13.72 0.87
C PRO A 24 6.96 -12.68 0.93
N SER A 25 7.02 -11.75 -0.02
CA SER A 25 8.16 -10.82 -0.18
C SER A 25 8.11 -9.60 0.74
N GLY A 26 6.94 -9.25 1.30
CA GLY A 26 6.77 -8.01 2.07
C GLY A 26 7.02 -6.74 1.24
N GLU A 27 7.05 -6.85 -0.08
CA GLU A 27 7.29 -5.72 -0.98
C GLU A 27 6.03 -4.86 -1.14
N PRO A 28 6.18 -3.53 -1.27
CA PRO A 28 5.05 -2.64 -1.45
C PRO A 28 4.41 -2.83 -2.83
N CYS A 29 3.07 -2.92 -2.85
CA CYS A 29 2.28 -3.02 -4.07
C CYS A 29 2.07 -1.63 -4.67
N ARG A 30 2.17 -1.51 -6.00
CA ARG A 30 1.80 -0.28 -6.72
C ARG A 30 0.30 -0.26 -6.97
N ILE A 31 -0.35 0.85 -6.66
CA ILE A 31 -1.73 1.10 -7.03
C ILE A 31 -1.77 1.37 -8.54
N VAL A 32 -2.49 0.54 -9.28
CA VAL A 32 -2.67 0.71 -10.72
C VAL A 32 -4.07 1.20 -11.08
N GLU A 33 -5.05 0.96 -10.21
CA GLU A 33 -6.46 1.37 -10.32
C GLU A 33 -7.04 1.66 -8.93
#